data_AF-A0A7X1YAR2-F1
#
_entry.id   AF-A0A7X1YAR2-F1
#
_cell.length_a   1.000
_cell.length_b   1.000
_cell.length_c   1.000
_cell.angle_alpha   90.00
_cell.angle_beta   90.00
_cell.angle_gamma   90.00
#
_symmetry.space_group_name_H-M   'P 1'
#
loop_
_entity.id
_entity.type
_entity.pdbx_description
1 polymer ?
#
loop_
_entity_poly.entity_id
_entity_poly.type
_entity_poly.pdbx_seq_one_letter_code
_entity_poly.pdbx_strand_id
1 'polypeptide(L)' 'MYNPCAVIPVYNHETAVPAVVEALQAAGLPCVLVDDASSPAC' A
#
# COMPACT_ATOMS: atom_id res chain seq x y z
N MET A 1 5.36 -22.06 -8.67
CA MET A 1 4.07 -21.46 -8.24
C MET A 1 4.24 -19.95 -8.27
N TYR A 2 3.27 -19.21 -8.78
CA TYR A 2 3.33 -17.74 -8.83
C TYR A 2 2.74 -17.15 -7.55
N ASN A 3 3.43 -16.18 -6.94
CA ASN A 3 3.01 -15.50 -5.71
C ASN A 3 3.07 -13.98 -5.93
N PRO A 4 2.02 -13.36 -6.49
CA PRO A 4 2.02 -11.94 -6.80
C PRO A 4 2.08 -11.09 -5.53
N CYS A 5 2.66 -9.90 -5.64
CA CYS A 5 2.72 -8.90 -4.59
C CYS A 5 2.36 -7.54 -5.17
N ALA A 6 1.50 -6.78 -4.50
CA ALA A 6 1.21 -5.40 -4.86
C ALA A 6 2.31 -4.48 -4.32
N VAL A 7 2.94 -3.71 -5.21
CA VAL A 7 3.89 -2.65 -4.83
C VAL A 7 3.17 -1.32 -5.01
N ILE A 8 3.01 -0.57 -3.92
CA ILE A 8 2.22 0.66 -3.89
C ILE A 8 3.14 1.83 -3.52
N PRO A 9 3.45 2.75 -4.44
CA PRO A 9 4.06 4.02 -4.08
C PRO A 9 3.04 4.90 -3.33
N VAL A 10 3.49 5.57 -2.27
CA VAL A 10 2.66 6.45 -1.43
C VAL A 10 3.27 7.85 -1.43
N TYR A 11 2.47 8.86 -1.78
CA TYR A 11 2.86 10.27 -1.71
C TYR A 11 1.70 11.12 -1.14
N ASN A 12 1.72 11.44 0.15
CA ASN A 12 0.69 12.25 0.83
C ASN A 12 -0.76 11.71 0.68
N HIS A 13 -0.96 10.41 0.90
CA HIS A 13 -2.26 9.73 0.79
C HIS A 13 -2.61 8.91 2.04
N GLU A 14 -2.21 9.37 3.22
CA GLU A 14 -2.38 8.70 4.52
C GLU A 14 -3.84 8.31 4.83
N THR A 15 -4.80 9.05 4.29
CA THR A 15 -6.23 8.78 4.47
C THR A 15 -6.75 7.66 3.58
N ALA A 16 -6.13 7.43 2.42
CA ALA A 16 -6.57 6.44 1.44
C ALA A 16 -5.83 5.10 1.57
N VAL A 17 -4.55 5.13 1.95
CA VAL A 17 -3.69 3.95 2.07
C VAL A 17 -4.27 2.84 2.96
N PRO A 18 -4.86 3.11 4.14
CA PRO A 18 -5.41 2.06 4.99
C PRO A 18 -6.48 1.21 4.30
N ALA A 19 -7.43 1.85 3.60
CA ALA A 19 -8.50 1.14 2.89
C ALA A 19 -7.97 0.25 1.74
N VAL A 20 -6.91 0.71 1.05
CA VAL A 20 -6.25 -0.09 0.00
C VAL A 20 -5.56 -1.30 0.62
N VAL A 21 -4.82 -1.12 1.72
CA VAL A 21 -4.13 -2.22 2.42
C VAL A 21 -5.14 -3.25 2.93
N GLU A 22 -6.25 -2.83 3.53
CA GLU A 22 -7.32 -3.72 3.99
C GLU A 22 -7.91 -4.54 2.84
N ALA A 23 -8.20 -3.91 1.70
CA ALA A 23 -8.73 -4.60 0.53
C ALA A 23 -7.75 -5.65 -0.03
N LEU A 24 -6.46 -5.35 -0.07
CA LEU A 24 -5.42 -6.29 -0.52
C LEU A 24 -5.23 -7.46 0.44
N GLN A 25 -5.25 -7.19 1.75
CA GLN A 25 -5.20 -8.23 2.77
C GLN A 25 -6.44 -9.14 2.69
N ALA A 26 -7.63 -8.57 2.52
CA ALA A 26 -8.87 -9.34 2.33
C ALA A 26 -8.84 -10.21 1.07
N ALA A 27 -8.12 -9.78 0.03
CA ALA A 27 -7.89 -10.56 -1.20
C ALA A 27 -6.77 -11.61 -1.06
N GLY A 28 -6.10 -11.69 0.10
CA GLY A 28 -4.96 -12.58 0.33
C GLY A 28 -3.71 -12.19 -0.46
N LEU A 29 -3.60 -10.93 -0.88
CA LEU A 29 -2.47 -10.44 -1.66
C LEU A 29 -1.42 -9.79 -0.75
N PRO A 30 -0.17 -10.29 -0.72
CA PRO A 30 0.94 -9.58 -0.12
C PRO A 30 1.08 -8.17 -0.71
N CYS A 31 1.45 -7.19 0.10
CA CYS A 31 1.73 -5.84 -0.39
C CYS A 31 2.92 -5.19 0.30
N VAL A 32 3.59 -4.29 -0.43
CA VAL A 32 4.66 -3.42 0.05
C VAL A 32 4.26 -1.99 -0.26
N LEU A 33 4.24 -1.15 0.77
CA LEU A 33 4.13 0.30 0.62
C LEU A 33 5.53 0.89 0.47
N VAL A 34 5.71 1.74 -0.53
CA VAL A 34 6.95 2.48 -0.78
C VAL A 34 6.64 3.94 -0.57
N ASP A 35 7.21 4.54 0.48
CA ASP A 35 7.13 5.99 0.66
C ASP A 35 7.91 6.69 -0.46
N ASP A 36 7.18 7.40 -1.31
CA ASP A 36 7.68 8.13 -2.48
C ASP A 36 7.84 9.61 -2.14
N ALA A 37 8.56 9.87 -1.06
CA ALA A 37 8.82 11.19 -0.49
C ALA A 37 7.56 11.94 -0.01
N SER A 38 6.69 11.25 0.72
CA SER A 38 5.59 11.89 1.44
C SER A 38 6.11 12.94 2.43
N SER A 39 5.29 13.95 2.69
CA SER A 39 5.58 14.93 3.73
C SER A 39 5.56 14.27 5.11
N PRO A 40 6.29 14.81 6.11
CA PRO A 40 6.27 14.26 7.47
C PRO A 40 4.90 14.28 8.17
N ALA A 41 3.90 14.96 7.60
CA ALA A 41 2.54 15.00 8.13
C ALA A 41 1.67 13.82 7.64
N CYS A 42 2.15 13.08 6.62
CA CYS A 42 1.55 11.86 6.10
C CYS A 42 1.84 10.66 7.01
#